data_AF-A0A382G6C8-F1
#
_entry.id   AF-A0A382G6C8-F1
#
_cell.length_a   1.000
_cell.length_b   1.000
_cell.length_c   1.000
_cell.angle_alpha   90.00
_cell.angle_beta   90.00
_cell.angle_gamma   90.00
#
_symmetry.space_group_name_H-M   'P 1'
#
loop_
_entity.id
_entity.type
_entity.pdbx_description
1 polymer ?
#
loop_
_entity_poly.entity_id
_entity_poly.type
_entity_poly.pdbx_seq_one_letter_code
_entity_poly.pdbx_strand_id
1 'polypeptide(L)'
;MRTALNEIDFKGRIVIGEGERDEAPMLYIGEEVGSGKNDEVDIALDPLEGTTITAKGMPNSLSVIAAAQKGGLLYAPDAYMNKIAVGGQLPKDAGD
;
A
#
# COMPACT_ATOMS: atom_id res chain seq x y z
N MET A 1 5.16 -9.38 6.85
CA MET A 1 5.39 -8.54 5.66
C MET A 1 6.79 -7.91 5.66
N ARG A 2 7.12 -7.03 6.61
CA ARG A 2 8.44 -6.36 6.70
C ARG A 2 9.66 -7.26 6.47
N THR A 3 9.75 -8.37 7.19
CA THR A 3 10.85 -9.34 7.04
C THR A 3 10.98 -9.86 5.61
N ALA A 4 9.86 -10.24 4.99
CA ALA A 4 9.84 -10.74 3.63
C ALA A 4 10.23 -9.65 2.61
N LEU A 5 9.81 -8.40 2.81
CA LEU A 5 10.26 -7.29 1.97
C LEU A 5 11.79 -7.14 2.03
N ASN A 6 12.39 -7.22 3.22
CA ASN A 6 13.83 -7.07 3.40
C ASN A 6 14.68 -8.22 2.81
N GLU A 7 14.06 -9.31 2.37
CA GLU A 7 14.73 -10.41 1.66
C GLU A 7 14.81 -10.20 0.14
N ILE A 8 14.09 -9.21 -0.41
CA ILE A 8 14.01 -8.96 -1.85
C ILE A 8 15.01 -7.88 -2.28
N ASP A 9 15.63 -8.04 -3.45
CA ASP A 9 16.62 -7.11 -4.00
C ASP A 9 15.98 -5.89 -4.70
N PHE A 10 15.63 -4.87 -3.91
CA PHE A 10 15.17 -3.55 -4.36
C PHE A 10 15.52 -2.46 -3.31
N LYS A 11 15.40 -1.18 -3.69
CA LYS A 11 15.46 -0.02 -2.78
C LYS A 11 14.06 0.52 -2.58
N GLY A 12 13.37 0.03 -1.56
CA GLY A 12 11.98 0.36 -1.29
C GLY A 12 11.84 1.50 -0.31
N ARG A 13 10.91 2.42 -0.58
CA ARG A 13 10.44 3.40 0.42
C ARG A 13 8.94 3.26 0.60
N ILE A 14 8.49 3.14 1.84
CA ILE A 14 7.06 3.11 2.16
C ILE A 14 6.48 4.52 1.98
N VAL A 15 5.48 4.67 1.12
CA VAL A 15 4.77 5.93 0.89
C VAL A 15 3.33 5.88 1.38
N ILE A 16 2.76 4.68 1.55
CA ILE A 16 1.49 4.41 2.23
C ILE A 16 1.73 3.18 3.11
N GLY A 17 1.49 3.30 4.41
CA GLY A 17 1.77 2.24 5.39
C GLY A 17 0.87 2.33 6.62
N GLU A 18 1.33 1.80 7.76
CA GLU A 18 0.58 1.70 9.01
C GLU A 18 0.37 3.04 9.75
N GLY A 19 0.97 4.13 9.25
CA GLY A 19 0.88 5.46 9.82
C GLY A 19 2.21 6.20 9.81
N GLU A 20 2.26 7.32 10.53
CA GLU A 20 3.49 8.07 10.75
C GLU A 20 4.42 7.34 11.73
N ARG A 21 5.72 7.68 11.72
CA ARG A 21 6.75 6.94 12.49
C ARG A 21 6.53 6.94 14.01
N ASP A 22 5.92 8.00 14.53
CA ASP A 22 5.58 8.14 15.95
C ASP A 22 4.40 7.26 16.37
N GLU A 23 3.52 6.93 15.42
CA GLU A 23 2.32 6.12 15.64
C GLU A 23 2.55 4.64 15.29
N ALA A 24 3.44 4.36 14.33
CA ALA A 24 3.72 3.02 13.83
C ALA A 24 5.20 2.61 14.03
N PRO A 25 5.48 1.54 14.81
CA PRO A 25 6.86 1.10 15.06
C PRO A 25 7.50 0.40 13.86
N MET A 26 6.69 -0.06 12.90
CA MET A 26 7.10 -0.76 11.70
C MET A 26 6.13 -0.41 10.57
N LEU A 27 6.63 -0.52 9.35
CA LEU A 27 5.94 -0.21 8.11
C LEU A 27 5.36 1.22 8.08
N TYR A 28 6.06 2.16 8.70
CA TYR A 28 5.68 3.55 8.77
C TYR A 28 6.01 4.30 7.47
N ILE A 29 5.32 5.41 7.23
CA ILE A 29 5.56 6.27 6.08
C ILE A 29 6.99 6.81 6.10
N GLY A 30 7.73 6.55 5.03
CA GLY A 30 9.13 6.89 4.86
C GLY A 30 10.11 5.83 5.35
N GLU A 31 9.65 4.67 5.83
CA GLU A 31 10.54 3.56 6.14
C GLU A 31 11.18 2.99 4.86
N GLU A 32 12.48 2.73 4.93
CA GLU A 32 13.23 2.05 3.88
C GLU A 32 13.15 0.53 4.07
N VAL A 33 12.81 -0.20 3.01
CA VAL A 33 12.65 -1.66 2.98
C VAL A 33 13.34 -2.26 1.75
N GLY A 34 13.58 -3.57 1.80
CA GLY A 34 14.35 -4.27 0.76
C GLY A 34 15.83 -4.36 1.13
N SER A 35 16.60 -5.09 0.32
CA SER A 35 18.03 -5.29 0.56
C SER A 35 18.90 -4.05 0.22
N GLY A 36 18.30 -3.01 -0.38
CA GLY A 36 19.00 -1.79 -0.79
C GLY A 36 19.71 -1.87 -2.14
N LYS A 37 19.44 -2.92 -2.94
CA LYS A 37 20.01 -3.11 -4.28
C LYS A 37 19.01 -2.74 -5.38
N ASN A 38 19.47 -2.65 -6.63
CA ASN A 38 18.63 -2.41 -7.82
C ASN A 38 17.82 -1.08 -7.75
N ASP A 39 16.61 -1.11 -8.31
CA ASP A 39 15.77 0.04 -8.59
C ASP A 39 15.13 0.64 -7.33
N GLU A 40 14.90 1.96 -7.39
CA GLU A 40 14.12 2.69 -6.38
C GLU A 40 12.62 2.55 -6.65
N VAL A 41 11.89 2.08 -5.64
CA VAL A 41 10.48 1.71 -5.74
C VAL A 41 9.71 2.32 -4.57
N ASP A 42 8.59 2.97 -4.87
CA ASP A 42 7.63 3.37 -3.86
C ASP A 42 6.72 2.19 -3.54
N ILE A 43 6.51 1.94 -2.25
CA ILE A 43 5.69 0.86 -1.72
C ILE A 43 4.47 1.45 -1.01
N ALA A 44 3.29 0.98 -1.42
CA ALA A 44 2.06 1.12 -0.66
C ALA A 44 1.65 -0.25 -0.13
N LEU A 45 1.26 -0.34 1.13
CA LEU A 45 0.89 -1.61 1.73
C LEU A 45 -0.24 -1.48 2.74
N ASP A 46 -0.91 -2.60 2.95
CA ASP A 46 -1.81 -2.85 4.06
C ASP A 46 -1.59 -4.32 4.48
N PRO A 47 -0.82 -4.56 5.56
CA PRO A 47 -0.53 -5.91 6.05
C PRO A 47 -1.79 -6.70 6.40
N LEU A 48 -2.84 -6.04 6.88
CA LEU A 48 -4.09 -6.67 7.24
C LEU A 48 -5.27 -5.72 7.08
N GLU A 49 -5.81 -5.67 5.86
CA GLU A 49 -7.03 -4.94 5.60
C GLU A 49 -8.22 -5.69 6.21
N GLY A 50 -9.04 -4.96 6.97
CA GLY A 50 -10.15 -5.53 7.71
C GLY A 50 -9.71 -6.35 8.93
N THR A 51 -8.92 -5.77 9.83
CA THR A 51 -8.53 -6.39 11.11
C THR A 51 -9.71 -6.98 11.90
N THR A 52 -10.82 -6.26 11.98
CA THR A 52 -12.05 -6.73 12.65
C THR A 52 -12.71 -7.90 11.91
N ILE A 53 -12.69 -7.88 10.57
CA ILE A 53 -13.23 -8.95 9.72
C ILE A 53 -12.42 -10.23 9.97
N THR A 54 -11.09 -10.12 9.98
CA THR A 54 -10.17 -11.21 10.29
C THR A 54 -10.40 -11.76 11.70
N ALA A 55 -10.49 -10.90 12.70
CA ALA A 55 -10.71 -11.31 14.09
C ALA A 55 -12.02 -12.09 14.30
N LYS A 56 -13.02 -11.82 13.45
CA LYS A 56 -14.34 -12.48 13.50
C LYS A 56 -14.49 -13.65 12.52
N GLY A 57 -13.44 -14.00 11.76
CA GLY A 57 -13.49 -15.07 10.75
C GLY A 57 -14.47 -14.79 9.62
N MET A 58 -14.72 -13.51 9.32
CA MET A 58 -15.61 -13.09 8.24
C MET A 58 -14.87 -13.06 6.90
N PRO A 59 -15.57 -13.18 5.76
CA PRO A 59 -14.94 -13.11 4.44
C PRO A 59 -14.44 -11.70 4.11
N ASN A 60 -13.52 -11.62 3.14
CA ASN A 60 -12.99 -10.40 2.51
C ASN A 60 -11.92 -9.62 3.28
N SER A 61 -11.25 -10.20 4.27
CA SER A 61 -9.97 -9.64 4.72
C SER A 61 -8.85 -9.96 3.73
N LEU A 62 -7.88 -9.05 3.62
CA LEU A 62 -6.80 -9.13 2.62
C LEU A 62 -5.47 -8.68 3.23
N SER A 63 -4.38 -9.13 2.61
CA SER A 63 -3.05 -8.53 2.80
C SER A 63 -2.61 -8.00 1.44
N VAL A 64 -2.23 -6.72 1.38
CA VAL A 64 -2.07 -5.98 0.12
C VAL A 64 -0.69 -5.31 0.08
N ILE A 65 -0.04 -5.40 -1.08
CA ILE A 65 1.14 -4.62 -1.43
C ILE A 65 0.97 -4.12 -2.86
N ALA A 66 1.33 -2.87 -3.10
CA ALA A 66 1.51 -2.27 -4.41
C ALA A 66 2.91 -1.65 -4.50
N ALA A 67 3.50 -1.73 -5.68
CA ALA A 67 4.82 -1.21 -5.98
C ALA A 67 4.76 -0.39 -7.27
N ALA A 68 5.40 0.78 -7.26
CA ALA A 68 5.55 1.61 -8.45
C ALA A 68 6.97 2.17 -8.50
N GLN A 69 7.40 2.60 -9.69
CA GLN A 69 8.59 3.46 -9.76
C GLN A 69 8.40 4.67 -8.84
N LYS A 70 9.50 5.17 -8.28
CA LYS A 70 9.49 6.33 -7.38
C LYS A 70 8.67 7.50 -7.94
N GLY A 71 7.75 8.03 -7.15
CA GLY A 71 6.78 9.06 -7.53
C GLY A 71 5.53 8.55 -8.25
N GLY A 72 5.40 7.24 -8.48
CA GLY A 72 4.28 6.63 -9.21
C GLY A 72 3.02 6.39 -8.38
N LEU A 73 3.08 6.58 -7.06
CA LEU A 73 1.95 6.47 -6.15
C LEU A 73 1.58 7.86 -5.62
N LEU A 74 0.28 8.14 -5.55
CA LEU A 74 -0.22 9.33 -4.88
C LEU A 74 0.13 9.25 -3.39
N TYR A 75 0.84 10.24 -2.87
CA TYR A 75 0.97 10.43 -1.43
C TYR A 75 -0.40 10.85 -0.88
N ALA A 76 -1.14 9.88 -0.34
CA ALA A 76 -2.46 10.10 0.22
C ALA A 76 -2.34 10.38 1.72
N PRO A 77 -2.91 11.50 2.22
CA PRO A 77 -3.02 11.70 3.65
C PRO A 77 -4.00 10.69 4.24
N ASP A 78 -3.90 10.44 5.55
CA ASP A 78 -4.89 9.63 6.26
C ASP A 78 -6.20 10.39 6.42
N ALA A 79 -7.06 10.28 5.39
CA ALA A 79 -8.33 10.97 5.29
C ALA A 79 -9.30 10.20 4.40
N TYR A 80 -10.58 10.54 4.51
CA TYR A 80 -11.60 10.00 3.60
C TYR A 80 -11.41 10.51 2.17
N MET A 81 -11.76 9.65 1.21
CA MET A 81 -11.80 9.97 -0.21
C MET A 81 -13.10 9.43 -0.79
N ASN A 82 -13.84 10.27 -1.52
CA ASN A 82 -15.00 9.82 -2.28
C ASN A 82 -14.53 9.05 -3.53
N LYS A 83 -14.92 7.78 -3.65
CA LYS A 83 -14.42 6.86 -4.68
C LYS A 83 -15.57 6.27 -5.49
N ILE A 84 -15.39 6.22 -6.80
CA ILE A 84 -16.16 5.38 -7.73
C ILE A 84 -15.15 4.62 -8.60
N ALA A 85 -15.32 3.29 -8.70
CA ALA A 85 -14.44 2.43 -9.48
C ALA A 85 -15.27 1.52 -10.37
N VAL A 86 -14.82 1.37 -11.62
CA VAL A 86 -15.52 0.63 -12.67
C VAL A 86 -14.49 -0.13 -13.51
N GLY A 87 -14.83 -1.35 -13.92
CA GLY A 87 -13.97 -2.17 -14.78
C GLY A 87 -13.86 -1.64 -16.21
N GLY A 88 -12.87 -2.13 -16.97
CA GLY A 88 -12.49 -1.62 -18.30
C GLY A 88 -13.51 -1.78 -19.44
N GLN A 89 -14.78 -2.09 -19.14
CA GLN A 89 -15.86 -2.22 -20.12
C GLN A 89 -16.78 -0.99 -20.19
N LEU A 90 -16.48 0.07 -19.44
CA LEU A 90 -17.27 1.29 -19.53
C LEU A 90 -16.98 2.02 -20.86
N PRO A 91 -18.01 2.35 -21.66
CA PRO A 91 -17.87 3.26 -22.79
C PRO A 91 -17.28 4.60 -22.31
N LYS A 92 -16.41 5.21 -23.14
CA LYS A 92 -15.67 6.44 -22.78
C LYS A 92 -16.58 7.66 -22.53
N ASP A 93 -17.84 7.57 -22.95
CA ASP A 93 -18.88 8.58 -22.94
C ASP A 93 -19.97 8.33 -21.88
N ALA A 94 -19.81 7.31 -21.02
CA ALA A 94 -20.82 6.93 -20.03
C ALA A 94 -20.96 7.90 -18.83
N GLY A 95 -20.28 9.06 -18.85
CA GLY A 95 -20.22 10.00 -17.73
C GLY A 95 -20.44 11.47 -18.10
N ASP A 96 -20.86 11.76 -19.33
CA ASP A 96 -21.40 13.07 -19.74
C ASP A 96 -22.92 13.14 -19.48
#